data_AF-A0A8T0FTK8-F1
#
_entry.id   AF-A0A8T0FTK8-F1
#
_cell.length_a   1.000
_cell.length_b   1.000
_cell.length_c   1.000
_cell.angle_alpha   90.00
_cell.angle_beta   90.00
_cell.angle_gamma   90.00
#
_symmetry.space_group_name_H-M   'P 1'
#
loop_
_entity.id
_entity.type
_entity.pdbx_description
1 polymer ?
#
loop_
_entity_poly.entity_id
_entity_poly.type
_entity_poly.pdbx_seq_one_letter_code
_entity_poly.pdbx_strand_id
1 'polypeptide(L)'
;MATKSVLSEHYEKGEVTVKDKDPKADFKDLPENILVVRVKRGSKVKNIMGFVEKTLKDESNRQLVFSGCGDAIEKTITCVEITKTKFKGLHQITKLSVLSVLEFWEPKQPELDRLQVTREIPTVSILLSKDQLDSNELGYQAPSSKDKSPKKSFKRKKTDQRPKNQAEVENSVREKVVEAET
;
A
#
# COMPACT_ATOMS: atom_id res chain seq x y z
N MET A 1 10.37 -7.71 -20.94
CA MET A 1 11.51 -8.58 -20.65
C MET A 1 12.14 -8.11 -19.35
N ALA A 2 12.31 -8.96 -18.35
CA ALA A 2 13.02 -8.59 -17.12
C ALA A 2 14.52 -8.70 -17.41
N THR A 3 15.25 -7.59 -17.28
CA THR A 3 16.71 -7.61 -17.35
C THR A 3 17.24 -8.42 -16.17
N LYS A 4 17.91 -9.53 -16.46
CA LYS A 4 18.61 -10.31 -15.44
C LYS A 4 19.68 -9.39 -14.85
N SER A 5 19.66 -9.18 -13.54
CA SER A 5 20.64 -8.34 -12.87
C SER A 5 22.02 -9.01 -12.98
N VAL A 6 23.07 -8.26 -13.35
CA VAL A 6 24.46 -8.74 -13.42
C VAL A 6 24.87 -9.43 -12.10
N LEU A 7 24.36 -8.95 -10.97
CA LEU A 7 24.54 -9.59 -9.66
C LEU A 7 24.06 -11.05 -9.64
N SER A 8 22.88 -11.33 -10.21
CA SER A 8 22.31 -12.67 -10.20
C SER A 8 23.00 -13.67 -11.14
N GLU A 9 23.91 -13.19 -11.99
CA GLU A 9 24.75 -14.04 -12.83
C GLU A 9 25.84 -14.70 -11.99
N HIS A 10 26.57 -13.91 -11.19
CA HIS A 10 27.71 -14.36 -10.39
C HIS A 10 27.40 -14.69 -8.92
N TYR A 11 26.28 -14.19 -8.40
CA TYR A 11 25.90 -14.34 -7.00
C TYR A 11 24.53 -15.00 -6.84
N GLU A 12 24.39 -15.75 -5.76
CA GLU A 12 23.11 -16.26 -5.27
C GLU A 12 22.59 -15.36 -4.15
N LYS A 13 21.29 -15.06 -4.18
CA LYS A 13 20.67 -14.21 -3.17
C LYS A 13 20.58 -14.98 -1.86
N GLY A 14 21.34 -14.53 -0.86
CA GLY A 14 21.34 -15.09 0.48
C GLY A 14 20.34 -14.41 1.40
N GLU A 15 20.72 -14.29 2.67
CA GLU A 15 19.88 -13.75 3.73
C GLU A 15 19.48 -12.28 3.48
N VAL A 16 18.22 -11.95 3.80
CA VAL A 16 17.71 -10.59 3.74
C VAL A 16 17.28 -10.15 5.14
N THR A 17 17.96 -9.15 5.68
CA THR A 17 17.61 -8.53 6.96
C THR A 17 16.92 -7.19 6.72
N VAL A 18 15.75 -6.99 7.34
CA VAL A 18 15.01 -5.73 7.28
C VAL A 18 15.19 -4.98 8.59
N LYS A 19 15.82 -3.80 8.55
CA LYS A 19 15.88 -2.88 9.70
C LYS A 19 14.64 -1.98 9.68
N ASP A 20 13.52 -2.52 10.16
CA ASP A 20 12.24 -1.80 10.27
C ASP A 20 12.19 -0.99 11.58
N LYS A 21 11.94 0.31 11.49
CA LYS A 21 11.73 1.19 12.64
C LYS A 21 10.26 1.09 13.06
N ASP A 22 9.96 1.13 14.36
CA ASP A 22 8.57 1.27 14.81
C ASP A 22 8.01 2.62 14.31
N PRO A 23 6.91 2.64 13.53
CA PRO A 23 6.27 3.87 13.06
C PRO A 23 5.89 4.82 14.19
N LYS A 24 5.68 4.31 15.41
CA LYS A 24 5.40 5.16 16.59
C LYS A 24 6.58 6.07 16.93
N ALA A 25 7.81 5.61 16.70
CA ALA A 25 9.02 6.35 17.02
C ALA A 25 9.29 7.54 16.07
N ASP A 26 8.38 7.81 15.11
CA ASP A 26 8.38 9.02 14.29
C ASP A 26 7.58 10.17 14.92
N PHE A 27 6.83 9.89 15.99
CA PHE A 27 5.95 10.87 16.66
C PHE A 27 6.30 10.99 18.14
N LYS A 28 6.01 12.16 18.71
CA LYS A 28 6.18 12.43 20.14
C LYS A 28 4.83 12.28 20.85
N ASP A 29 4.88 12.02 22.15
CA ASP A 29 3.70 12.06 23.05
C ASP A 29 2.52 11.18 22.62
N LEU A 30 2.82 10.01 22.01
CA LEU A 30 1.80 9.04 21.66
C LEU A 30 1.31 8.26 22.89
N PRO A 31 0.01 7.93 22.98
CA PRO A 31 -0.49 7.03 24.02
C PRO A 31 0.11 5.62 23.86
N GLU A 32 0.40 4.95 24.98
CA GLU A 32 1.09 3.65 25.00
C GLU A 32 0.36 2.58 24.16
N ASN A 33 -0.97 2.59 24.20
CA ASN A 33 -1.84 1.64 23.52
C ASN A 33 -2.27 2.10 22.12
N ILE A 34 -1.57 3.07 21.50
CA ILE A 34 -1.91 3.52 20.15
C ILE A 34 -1.84 2.39 19.13
N LEU A 35 -2.88 2.31 18.30
CA LEU A 35 -2.98 1.31 17.25
C LEU A 35 -2.21 1.75 16.00
N VAL A 36 -1.43 0.82 15.46
CA VAL A 36 -0.63 1.03 14.24
C VAL A 36 -1.14 0.12 13.12
N VAL A 37 -1.63 0.74 12.05
CA VAL A 37 -2.11 0.08 10.84
C VAL A 37 -0.96 0.01 9.82
N ARG A 38 -0.30 -1.15 9.75
CA ARG A 38 0.76 -1.40 8.76
C ARG A 38 0.16 -1.86 7.43
N VAL A 39 0.29 -1.01 6.42
CA VAL A 39 -0.18 -1.26 5.06
C VAL A 39 0.96 -1.85 4.23
N LYS A 40 0.70 -3.01 3.62
CA LYS A 40 1.64 -3.74 2.77
C LYS A 40 1.08 -3.88 1.35
N ARG A 41 1.91 -4.29 0.40
CA ARG A 41 1.51 -4.59 -0.99
C ARG A 41 0.33 -5.58 -1.06
N GLY A 42 0.31 -6.59 -0.19
CA GLY A 42 -0.77 -7.58 -0.10
C GLY A 42 -2.02 -7.13 0.66
N SER A 43 -1.96 -6.02 1.42
CA SER A 43 -3.08 -5.61 2.27
C SER A 43 -4.32 -5.25 1.45
N LYS A 44 -5.47 -5.75 1.87
CA LYS A 44 -6.77 -5.49 1.25
C LYS A 44 -7.39 -4.24 1.90
N VAL A 45 -7.64 -3.21 1.10
CA VAL A 45 -8.21 -1.92 1.57
C VAL A 45 -9.52 -2.13 2.33
N LYS A 46 -10.39 -3.04 1.87
CA LYS A 46 -11.65 -3.36 2.57
C LYS A 46 -11.41 -3.83 4.02
N ASN A 47 -10.41 -4.68 4.24
CA ASN A 47 -10.11 -5.21 5.57
C ASN A 47 -9.50 -4.13 6.46
N ILE A 48 -8.57 -3.33 5.92
CA ILE A 48 -7.99 -2.18 6.61
C ILE A 48 -9.11 -1.24 7.06
N MET A 49 -10.01 -0.87 6.14
CA MET A 49 -11.07 0.06 6.45
C MET A 49 -12.07 -0.49 7.47
N GLY A 50 -12.42 -1.77 7.37
CA GLY A 50 -13.29 -2.42 8.36
C GLY A 50 -12.69 -2.41 9.76
N PHE A 51 -11.36 -2.58 9.88
CA PHE A 51 -10.64 -2.48 11.16
C PHE A 51 -10.58 -1.03 11.68
N VAL A 52 -10.18 -0.08 10.82
CA VAL A 52 -10.05 1.34 11.18
C VAL A 52 -11.39 1.92 11.60
N GLU A 53 -12.48 1.58 10.91
CA GLU A 53 -13.81 2.05 11.27
C GLU A 53 -14.26 1.56 12.63
N LYS A 54 -14.02 0.28 12.95
CA LYS A 54 -14.33 -0.26 14.28
C LYS A 54 -13.51 0.44 15.35
N THR A 55 -12.22 0.64 15.07
CA THR A 55 -11.28 1.31 15.96
C THR A 55 -11.73 2.73 16.30
N LEU A 56 -11.95 3.58 15.30
CA LEU A 56 -12.29 4.99 15.52
C LEU A 56 -13.72 5.24 16.00
N LYS A 57 -14.62 4.26 15.87
CA LYS A 57 -15.97 4.33 16.47
C LYS A 57 -15.97 4.10 17.97
N ASP A 58 -14.96 3.42 18.48
CA ASP A 58 -14.74 3.32 19.91
C ASP A 58 -14.19 4.67 20.40
N GLU A 59 -14.91 5.32 21.32
CA GLU A 59 -14.53 6.63 21.82
C GLU A 59 -13.26 6.62 22.68
N SER A 60 -12.84 5.46 23.19
CA SER A 60 -11.55 5.31 23.86
C SER A 60 -10.36 5.46 22.90
N ASN A 61 -10.57 5.18 21.61
CA ASN A 61 -9.54 5.31 20.58
C ASN A 61 -9.62 6.70 19.95
N ARG A 62 -8.76 7.59 20.45
CA ARG A 62 -8.65 8.97 19.97
C ARG A 62 -7.69 9.13 18.81
N GLN A 63 -6.71 8.23 18.68
CA GLN A 63 -5.62 8.33 17.73
C GLN A 63 -5.27 6.98 17.11
N LEU A 64 -4.70 6.99 15.90
CA LEU A 64 -4.07 5.83 15.28
C LEU A 64 -3.01 6.26 14.27
N VAL A 65 -2.06 5.36 14.00
CA VAL A 65 -0.99 5.57 13.04
C VAL A 65 -1.17 4.64 11.84
N PHE A 66 -1.07 5.17 10.62
CA PHE A 66 -0.85 4.38 9.41
C PHE A 66 0.63 4.36 9.06
N SER A 67 1.13 3.24 8.55
CA SER A 67 2.48 3.15 8.03
C SER A 67 2.54 2.28 6.79
N GLY A 68 3.36 2.66 5.81
CA GLY A 68 3.64 1.84 4.65
C GLY A 68 4.92 2.26 3.95
N CYS A 69 5.57 1.30 3.29
CA CYS A 69 6.86 1.49 2.63
C CYS A 69 6.81 1.06 1.16
N GLY A 70 7.66 1.68 0.33
CA GLY A 70 7.78 1.39 -1.10
C GLY A 70 6.41 1.41 -1.81
N ASP A 71 6.10 0.36 -2.55
CA ASP A 71 4.84 0.20 -3.31
C ASP A 71 3.56 0.30 -2.45
N ALA A 72 3.65 0.24 -1.12
CA ALA A 72 2.50 0.38 -0.23
C ALA A 72 2.18 1.85 0.12
N ILE A 73 3.07 2.81 -0.16
CA ILE A 73 2.90 4.23 0.20
C ILE A 73 1.59 4.78 -0.36
N GLU A 74 1.36 4.64 -1.67
CA GLU A 74 0.15 5.15 -2.32
C GLU A 74 -1.13 4.58 -1.68
N LYS A 75 -1.12 3.28 -1.40
CA LYS A 75 -2.24 2.60 -0.74
C LYS A 75 -2.44 3.11 0.69
N THR A 76 -1.37 3.41 1.40
CA THR A 76 -1.40 3.95 2.77
C THR A 76 -2.08 5.30 2.78
N ILE A 77 -1.65 6.21 1.89
CA ILE A 77 -2.26 7.53 1.70
C ILE A 77 -3.75 7.38 1.33
N THR A 78 -4.07 6.47 0.41
CA THR A 78 -5.46 6.20 0.02
C THR A 78 -6.32 5.77 1.23
N CYS A 79 -5.81 4.88 2.10
CA CYS A 79 -6.53 4.47 3.30
C CYS A 79 -6.74 5.63 4.27
N VAL A 80 -5.75 6.50 4.44
CA VAL A 80 -5.85 7.73 5.25
C VAL A 80 -6.93 8.66 4.70
N GLU A 81 -6.95 8.94 3.40
CA GLU A 81 -7.93 9.85 2.79
C GLU A 81 -9.37 9.30 2.86
N ILE A 82 -9.55 7.99 2.70
CA ILE A 82 -10.85 7.35 2.93
C ILE A 82 -11.26 7.50 4.40
N THR A 83 -10.33 7.34 5.34
CA THR A 83 -10.58 7.48 6.77
C THR A 83 -11.04 8.89 7.11
N LYS A 84 -10.32 9.93 6.68
CA LYS A 84 -10.71 11.35 6.85
C LYS A 84 -12.03 11.71 6.17
N THR A 85 -12.39 10.98 5.11
CA THR A 85 -13.70 11.16 4.47
C THR A 85 -14.83 10.60 5.34
N LYS A 86 -14.61 9.49 6.06
CA LYS A 86 -15.60 8.86 6.94
C LYS A 86 -15.69 9.51 8.32
N PHE A 87 -14.56 9.95 8.86
CA PHE A 87 -14.47 10.58 10.18
C PHE A 87 -14.00 12.02 10.01
N LYS A 88 -14.88 12.97 10.31
CA LYS A 88 -14.58 14.41 10.22
C LYS A 88 -13.79 14.86 11.44
N GLY A 89 -13.13 16.02 11.33
CA GLY A 89 -12.40 16.62 12.45
C GLY A 89 -11.05 15.97 12.76
N LEU A 90 -10.55 15.05 11.91
CA LEU A 90 -9.26 14.42 12.16
C LEU A 90 -8.10 15.37 11.83
N HIS A 91 -7.26 15.63 12.83
CA HIS A 91 -5.94 16.23 12.69
C HIS A 91 -4.98 15.17 12.15
N GLN A 92 -3.99 15.61 11.36
CA GLN A 92 -3.02 14.71 10.76
C GLN A 92 -1.60 15.23 10.96
N ILE A 93 -0.65 14.33 11.19
CA ILE A 93 0.79 14.58 11.03
C ILE A 93 1.36 13.50 10.13
N THR A 94 2.06 13.91 9.06
CA THR A 94 2.76 13.01 8.13
C THR A 94 4.26 13.10 8.34
N LYS A 95 4.93 11.95 8.52
CA LYS A 95 6.38 11.81 8.60
C LYS A 95 6.89 10.90 7.49
N LEU A 96 8.04 11.27 6.92
CA LEU A 96 8.76 10.47 5.94
C LEU A 96 10.02 9.92 6.58
N SER A 97 10.32 8.66 6.29
CA SER A 97 11.50 7.97 6.79
C SER A 97 12.01 6.98 5.75
N VAL A 98 13.15 6.35 6.05
CA VAL A 98 13.78 5.34 5.20
C VAL A 98 13.95 4.07 6.01
N LEU A 99 13.56 2.95 5.41
CA LEU A 99 13.77 1.61 5.93
C LEU A 99 14.94 0.96 5.16
N SER A 100 15.94 0.45 5.87
CA SER A 100 17.10 -0.18 5.25
C SER A 100 16.91 -1.70 5.16
N VAL A 101 17.05 -2.25 3.96
CA VAL A 101 17.09 -3.69 3.70
C VAL A 101 18.50 -4.09 3.36
N LEU A 102 19.10 -4.94 4.17
CA LEU A 102 20.41 -5.52 3.94
C LEU A 102 20.22 -6.86 3.26
N GLU A 103 20.83 -7.03 2.10
CA GLU A 103 20.84 -8.28 1.34
C GLU A 103 22.26 -8.81 1.30
N PHE A 104 22.45 -10.03 1.78
CA PHE A 104 23.71 -10.75 1.65
C PHE A 104 23.65 -11.60 0.39
N TRP A 105 24.75 -11.62 -0.36
CA TRP A 105 24.86 -12.32 -1.63
C TRP A 105 26.09 -13.22 -1.58
N GLU A 106 25.86 -14.51 -1.79
CA GLU A 106 26.90 -15.53 -1.76
C GLU A 106 27.50 -15.72 -3.15
N PRO A 107 28.84 -15.79 -3.26
CA PRO A 107 29.51 -15.97 -4.54
C PRO A 107 29.28 -17.39 -5.07
N LYS A 108 29.02 -17.53 -6.38
CA LYS A 108 28.95 -18.86 -7.04
C LYS A 108 30.32 -19.40 -7.44
N GLN A 109 31.33 -18.54 -7.43
CA GLN A 109 32.69 -18.83 -7.87
C GLN A 109 33.65 -18.56 -6.70
N PRO A 110 34.64 -19.42 -6.45
CA PRO A 110 35.54 -19.32 -5.30
C PRO A 110 36.46 -18.10 -5.34
N GLU A 111 36.66 -17.47 -6.50
CA GLU A 111 37.46 -16.24 -6.65
C GLU A 111 36.72 -14.96 -6.27
N LEU A 112 35.43 -15.03 -5.92
CA LEU A 112 34.60 -13.88 -5.56
C LEU A 112 34.32 -13.83 -4.05
N ASP A 113 34.26 -12.62 -3.51
CA ASP A 113 33.93 -12.38 -2.10
C ASP A 113 32.43 -12.24 -1.85
N ARG A 114 31.97 -12.56 -0.64
CA ARG A 114 30.60 -12.30 -0.21
C ARG A 114 30.26 -10.81 -0.27
N LEU A 115 29.11 -10.46 -0.82
CA LEU A 115 28.65 -9.08 -0.92
C LEU A 115 27.52 -8.77 0.07
N GLN A 116 27.55 -7.55 0.61
CA GLN A 116 26.45 -6.96 1.36
C GLN A 116 25.91 -5.74 0.61
N VAL A 117 24.66 -5.80 0.18
CA VAL A 117 23.98 -4.73 -0.53
C VAL A 117 22.92 -4.11 0.38
N THR A 118 22.96 -2.79 0.56
CA THR A 118 21.93 -2.07 1.29
C THR A 118 20.97 -1.40 0.31
N ARG A 119 19.69 -1.73 0.38
CA ARG A 119 18.62 -0.99 -0.29
C ARG A 119 17.87 -0.13 0.71
N GLU A 120 17.70 1.13 0.35
CA GLU A 120 16.87 2.07 1.09
C GLU A 120 15.46 2.11 0.48
N ILE A 121 14.45 1.91 1.33
CA ILE A 121 13.05 1.92 0.94
C ILE A 121 12.37 3.12 1.60
N PRO A 122 11.82 4.07 0.81
CA PRO A 122 11.02 5.15 1.36
C PRO A 122 9.84 4.62 2.17
N THR A 123 9.55 5.28 3.28
CA THR A 123 8.47 4.93 4.21
C THR A 123 7.68 6.18 4.58
N VAL A 124 6.37 6.03 4.71
CA VAL A 124 5.47 7.07 5.22
C VAL A 124 4.81 6.58 6.50
N SER A 125 4.79 7.43 7.52
CA SER A 125 4.07 7.24 8.77
C SER A 125 3.08 8.41 8.93
N ILE A 126 1.80 8.13 9.17
CA ILE A 126 0.75 9.15 9.25
C ILE A 126 -0.06 8.94 10.53
N LEU A 127 0.02 9.90 11.45
CA LEU A 127 -0.82 9.96 12.64
C LEU A 127 -2.15 10.64 12.26
N LEU A 128 -3.27 10.03 12.67
CA LEU A 128 -4.58 10.67 12.69
C LEU A 128 -5.08 10.78 14.13
N SER A 129 -5.57 11.94 14.51
CA SER A 129 -6.08 12.23 15.85
C SER A 129 -7.43 12.94 15.80
N LYS A 130 -8.36 12.54 16.66
CA LYS A 130 -9.59 13.29 16.94
C LYS A 130 -9.32 14.55 17.77
N ASP A 131 -8.22 14.57 18.50
CA ASP A 131 -7.83 15.67 19.37
C ASP A 131 -6.79 16.56 18.67
N GLN A 132 -6.73 17.84 19.05
CA GLN A 132 -5.83 18.82 18.47
C GLN A 132 -4.37 18.38 18.62
N LEU A 133 -3.62 18.41 17.51
CA LEU A 133 -2.17 18.18 17.48
C LEU A 133 -1.43 19.53 17.40
N ASP A 134 -0.12 19.55 17.65
CA ASP A 134 0.68 20.76 17.49
C ASP A 134 0.65 21.24 16.03
N SER A 135 0.06 22.41 15.80
CA SER A 135 -0.06 22.99 14.48
C SER A 135 1.26 23.48 13.89
N ASN A 136 2.29 23.67 14.74
CA ASN A 136 3.63 24.06 14.31
C ASN A 136 4.50 22.86 13.93
N GLU A 137 4.04 21.64 14.19
CA GLU A 137 4.80 20.44 13.88
C GLU A 137 4.89 20.24 12.35
N LEU A 138 6.11 19.98 11.85
CA LEU A 138 6.31 19.67 10.44
C LEU A 138 5.49 18.45 10.02
N GLY A 139 4.78 18.62 8.89
CA GLY A 139 3.87 17.61 8.36
C GLY A 139 2.46 17.66 8.96
N TYR A 140 2.17 18.62 9.85
CA TYR A 140 0.82 18.86 10.34
C TYR A 140 -0.13 19.28 9.21
N GLN A 141 -1.35 18.76 9.27
CA GLN A 141 -2.46 19.14 8.42
C GLN A 141 -3.73 19.24 9.25
N ALA A 142 -4.37 20.41 9.21
CA ALA A 142 -5.63 20.67 9.90
C ALA A 142 -6.78 19.82 9.31
N PRO A 143 -7.84 19.54 10.09
CA PRO A 143 -9.01 18.85 9.60
C PRO A 143 -9.63 19.55 8.40
N SER A 144 -10.09 18.78 7.42
CA SER A 144 -10.71 19.37 6.22
C SER A 144 -12.02 20.07 6.59
N SER A 145 -12.09 21.39 6.39
CA SER A 145 -13.31 22.20 6.48
C SER A 145 -14.20 21.89 5.28
N LYS A 146 -15.10 20.91 5.40
CA LYS A 146 -16.03 20.60 4.29
C LYS A 146 -17.34 21.37 4.46
N ASP A 147 -17.39 22.54 3.83
CA ASP A 147 -18.65 23.05 3.26
C ASP A 147 -18.56 23.37 1.75
N LYS A 148 -17.40 23.20 1.12
CA LYS A 148 -17.26 23.41 -0.34
C LYS A 148 -16.34 22.38 -0.97
N SER A 149 -16.89 21.25 -1.43
CA SER A 149 -16.26 20.52 -2.52
C SER A 149 -17.33 19.85 -3.41
N PRO A 150 -17.28 20.03 -4.74
CA PRO A 150 -18.30 19.52 -5.65
C PRO A 150 -18.30 18.00 -5.62
N LYS A 151 -19.50 17.40 -5.59
CA LYS A 151 -19.69 15.96 -5.77
C LYS A 151 -19.29 15.56 -7.20
N LYS A 152 -18.00 15.39 -7.47
CA LYS A 152 -17.58 14.67 -8.68
C LYS A 152 -17.88 13.19 -8.46
N SER A 153 -19.01 12.76 -8.98
CA SER A 153 -19.35 11.36 -9.13
C SER A 153 -18.36 10.74 -10.13
N PHE A 154 -17.40 9.98 -9.62
CA PHE A 154 -16.63 9.06 -10.46
C PHE A 154 -17.61 7.98 -10.93
N LYS A 155 -18.30 8.23 -12.06
CA LYS A 155 -19.00 7.18 -12.79
C LYS A 155 -17.93 6.16 -13.21
N ARG A 156 -17.90 5.01 -12.52
CA ARG A 156 -17.20 3.83 -13.05
C ARG A 156 -17.78 3.59 -14.44
N LYS A 157 -16.99 3.79 -15.49
CA LYS A 157 -17.33 3.19 -16.79
C LYS A 157 -17.39 1.69 -16.53
N LYS A 158 -18.61 1.12 -16.57
CA LYS A 158 -18.78 -0.31 -16.81
C LYS A 158 -18.07 -0.54 -18.14
N THR A 159 -16.96 -1.25 -18.13
CA THR A 159 -16.44 -1.88 -19.34
C THR A 159 -17.58 -2.71 -19.91
N ASP A 160 -17.85 -2.49 -21.19
CA ASP A 160 -18.96 -3.07 -21.91
C ASP A 160 -19.06 -4.58 -21.70
N GLN A 161 -20.31 -5.01 -21.62
CA GLN A 161 -20.69 -6.40 -21.62
C GLN A 161 -20.08 -7.05 -22.86
N ARG A 162 -19.35 -8.14 -22.64
CA ARG A 162 -18.89 -9.09 -23.66
C ARG A 162 -20.12 -9.46 -24.52
N PRO A 163 -20.18 -9.13 -25.83
CA PRO A 163 -21.32 -9.48 -26.65
C PRO A 163 -21.40 -11.02 -26.75
N LYS A 164 -22.59 -11.54 -26.46
CA LYS A 164 -22.94 -12.97 -26.38
C LYS A 164 -23.02 -13.68 -27.75
N ASN A 165 -22.28 -13.22 -28.76
CA ASN A 165 -22.42 -13.70 -30.15
C ASN A 165 -21.21 -14.48 -30.70
N GLN A 166 -20.29 -14.97 -29.85
CA GLN A 166 -19.18 -15.81 -30.32
C GLN A 166 -19.42 -17.33 -30.19
N ALA A 167 -20.48 -17.77 -29.50
CA ALA A 167 -20.78 -19.19 -29.36
C ALA A 167 -21.59 -19.79 -30.53
N GLU A 168 -22.32 -18.98 -31.30
CA GLU A 168 -23.09 -19.46 -32.46
C GLU A 168 -22.27 -19.56 -33.76
N VAL A 169 -21.18 -18.79 -33.88
CA VAL A 169 -20.33 -18.83 -35.08
C VAL A 169 -19.37 -20.03 -35.05
N GLU A 170 -18.87 -20.43 -33.88
CA GLU A 170 -17.98 -21.61 -33.76
C GLU A 170 -18.71 -22.95 -33.98
N ASN A 171 -20.02 -23.04 -33.66
CA ASN A 171 -20.79 -24.26 -33.93
C ASN A 171 -21.18 -24.41 -35.41
N SER A 172 -21.44 -23.32 -36.14
CA SER A 172 -21.73 -23.39 -37.58
C SER A 172 -20.49 -23.73 -38.43
N VAL A 173 -19.28 -23.33 -37.98
CA VAL A 173 -18.02 -23.70 -38.65
C VAL A 173 -17.66 -25.16 -38.39
N ARG A 174 -17.96 -25.71 -37.20
CA ARG A 174 -17.72 -27.13 -36.91
C ARG A 174 -18.64 -28.07 -37.70
N GLU A 175 -19.91 -27.73 -37.91
CA GLU A 175 -20.84 -28.57 -38.68
C GLU A 175 -20.47 -28.63 -40.17
N LYS A 176 -19.94 -27.53 -40.75
CA LYS A 176 -19.54 -27.50 -42.16
C LYS A 176 -18.23 -28.20 -42.50
N VAL A 177 -17.36 -28.47 -41.52
CA VAL A 177 -16.10 -29.19 -41.76
C VAL A 177 -16.31 -30.71 -41.76
N VAL A 178 -17.35 -31.22 -41.09
CA VAL A 178 -17.61 -32.68 -41.04
C VAL A 178 -18.29 -33.22 -42.30
N GLU A 179 -19.01 -32.39 -43.07
CA GLU A 179 -19.68 -32.80 -44.31
C GLU A 179 -18.76 -32.85 -45.54
N ALA A 180 -17.50 -32.39 -45.43
CA ALA A 180 -16.55 -32.32 -46.54
C ALA A 180 -15.50 -33.45 -46.57
N GLU A 181 -15.57 -34.43 -45.66
CA GLU A 181 -14.66 -35.59 -45.62
C GLU A 181 -15.38 -36.95 -45.71
N THR A 182 -16.45 -37.07 -46.50
CA THR A 182 -16.95 -38.39 -46.97
C THR A 182 -17.15 -38.40 -48.48
#